data_AF-A0A7J3N0W8-F1
#
_entry.id   AF-A0A7J3N0W8-F1
#
_cell.length_a   1.000
_cell.length_b   1.000
_cell.length_c   1.000
_cell.angle_alpha   90.00
_cell.angle_beta   90.00
_cell.angle_gamma   90.00
#
_symmetry.space_group_name_H-M   'P 1'
#
loop_
_entity.id
_entity.type
_entity.pdbx_description
1 polymer ?
#
loop_
_entity_poly.entity_id
_entity_poly.type
_entity_poly.pdbx_seq_one_letter_code
_entity_poly.pdbx_strand_id
1 'polypeptide(L)'
;MDPAPPRDFVEYLSRPDYTLWLWTTITLTATTIITVVLSPTVLWIIYLRYILGSISVLFLPGYVLIEALYPKEQDLSSLERLALSIGLSLAVVPLIGLLLNYTPWGIRLESVLTSLTIFIAIMAIVANYRKYQILKKRV
;
A
#
# COMPACT_ATOMS: atom_id res chain seq x y z
N MET A 1 -0.30 24.38 -12.32
CA MET A 1 0.27 24.83 -11.03
C MET A 1 -0.90 25.01 -10.10
N ASP A 2 -0.94 24.28 -8.99
CA ASP A 2 -2.06 24.31 -8.05
C ASP A 2 -2.04 25.64 -7.27
N PRO A 3 -3.10 26.47 -7.32
CA PRO A 3 -3.08 27.83 -6.79
C PRO A 3 -2.99 27.94 -5.25
N ALA A 4 -3.08 26.84 -4.50
CA ALA A 4 -2.98 26.87 -3.04
C ALA A 4 -2.29 25.61 -2.47
N PRO A 5 -0.95 25.53 -2.41
CA PRO A 5 -0.27 24.40 -1.76
C PRO A 5 -0.67 24.31 -0.27
N PRO A 6 -0.94 23.12 0.27
CA PRO A 6 -1.39 22.94 1.65
C PRO A 6 -0.33 23.44 2.64
N ARG A 7 -0.76 24.20 3.64
CA ARG A 7 0.13 24.85 4.62
C ARG A 7 0.56 23.88 5.72
N ASP A 8 -0.32 22.95 6.09
CA ASP A 8 -0.13 21.97 7.16
C ASP A 8 -0.28 20.51 6.70
N PHE A 9 0.35 19.58 7.43
CA PHE A 9 0.27 18.14 7.18
C PHE A 9 -1.18 17.60 7.27
N VAL A 10 -1.98 18.19 8.16
CA VAL A 10 -3.41 17.85 8.33
C VAL A 10 -4.24 18.39 7.16
N GLU A 11 -3.90 19.56 6.62
CA GLU A 11 -4.55 20.12 5.43
C GLU A 11 -4.22 19.28 4.18
N TYR A 12 -2.98 18.77 4.08
CA TYR A 12 -2.60 17.84 3.02
C TYR A 12 -3.43 16.55 3.06
N LEU A 13 -3.58 15.92 4.23
CA LEU A 13 -4.39 14.70 4.42
C LEU A 13 -5.89 14.92 4.15
N SER A 14 -6.38 16.13 4.40
CA SER A 14 -7.81 16.46 4.23
C SER A 14 -8.16 16.83 2.79
N ARG A 15 -7.17 17.05 1.91
CA ARG A 15 -7.41 17.30 0.49
C ARG A 15 -7.56 15.99 -0.28
N PRO A 16 -8.74 15.71 -0.85
CA PRO A 16 -9.00 14.49 -1.61
C PRO A 16 -8.03 14.34 -2.79
N ASP A 17 -7.72 15.45 -3.48
CA ASP A 17 -6.91 15.46 -4.70
C ASP A 17 -5.53 14.81 -4.51
N TYR A 18 -4.93 14.96 -3.33
CA TYR A 18 -3.61 14.38 -3.01
C TYR A 18 -3.68 13.07 -2.22
N THR A 19 -4.78 12.82 -1.52
CA THR A 19 -4.90 11.71 -0.56
C THR A 19 -5.67 10.52 -1.14
N LEU A 20 -6.28 10.66 -2.33
CA LEU A 20 -7.03 9.58 -3.01
C LEU A 20 -6.24 8.27 -3.08
N TRP A 21 -4.96 8.31 -3.42
CA TRP A 21 -4.12 7.11 -3.50
C TRP A 21 -3.92 6.41 -2.13
N LEU A 22 -3.87 7.19 -1.05
CA LEU A 22 -3.75 6.66 0.31
C LEU A 22 -5.10 6.05 0.74
N TRP A 23 -6.20 6.74 0.47
CA TRP A 23 -7.54 6.22 0.78
C TRP A 23 -7.86 4.95 0.00
N THR A 24 -7.48 4.84 -1.28
CA THR A 24 -7.66 3.59 -2.05
C THR A 24 -6.82 2.46 -1.47
N THR A 25 -5.57 2.73 -1.08
CA THR A 25 -4.70 1.75 -0.43
C THR A 25 -5.27 1.26 0.90
N ILE A 26 -5.75 2.19 1.74
CA ILE A 26 -6.33 1.87 3.05
C ILE A 26 -7.64 1.08 2.90
N THR A 27 -8.55 1.54 2.04
CA THR A 27 -9.83 0.87 1.84
C THR A 27 -9.63 -0.53 1.26
N LEU A 28 -8.72 -0.70 0.30
CA LEU A 28 -8.42 -2.02 -0.25
C LEU A 28 -7.78 -2.93 0.80
N THR A 29 -6.81 -2.44 1.57
CA THR A 29 -6.17 -3.20 2.65
C THR A 29 -7.20 -3.60 3.73
N ALA A 30 -8.05 -2.67 4.15
CA ALA A 30 -9.09 -2.92 5.15
C ALA A 30 -10.11 -3.95 4.63
N THR A 31 -10.55 -3.82 3.38
CA THR A 31 -11.48 -4.79 2.76
C THR A 31 -10.85 -6.18 2.70
N THR A 32 -9.56 -6.29 2.37
CA THR A 32 -8.84 -7.57 2.38
C THR A 32 -8.77 -8.16 3.78
N ILE A 33 -8.48 -7.36 4.82
CA ILE A 33 -8.49 -7.84 6.22
C ILE A 33 -9.90 -8.32 6.61
N ILE A 34 -10.94 -7.55 6.30
CA ILE A 34 -12.33 -7.91 6.61
C ILE A 34 -12.72 -9.22 5.94
N THR A 35 -12.40 -9.39 4.65
CA THR A 35 -12.71 -10.65 3.94
C THR A 35 -11.93 -11.85 4.48
N VAL A 36 -10.68 -11.66 4.95
CA VAL A 36 -9.90 -12.72 5.60
C VAL A 36 -10.53 -13.11 6.94
N VAL A 37 -10.90 -12.15 7.78
CA VAL A 37 -11.49 -12.40 9.10
C VAL A 37 -12.90 -13.00 9.02
N LEU A 38 -13.71 -12.60 8.03
CA LEU A 38 -15.07 -13.14 7.82
C LEU A 38 -15.10 -14.45 7.03
N SER A 39 -13.98 -14.87 6.43
CA SER A 39 -13.95 -16.10 5.62
C SER A 39 -14.27 -17.40 6.37
N PRO A 40 -13.95 -17.58 7.66
CA PRO A 40 -14.34 -18.77 8.40
C PRO A 40 -15.85 -18.82 8.71
N THR A 41 -16.54 -17.68 8.73
CA THR A 41 -17.97 -17.57 9.10
C THR A 41 -18.90 -17.58 7.89
N VAL A 42 -18.47 -17.08 6.73
CA VAL A 42 -19.31 -16.97 5.53
C VAL A 42 -18.63 -17.61 4.32
N LEU A 43 -19.18 -18.74 3.86
CA LEU A 43 -18.60 -19.54 2.76
C LEU A 43 -18.48 -18.77 1.42
N TRP A 44 -19.38 -17.83 1.13
CA TRP A 44 -19.35 -17.09 -0.14
C TRP A 44 -18.24 -16.02 -0.19
N ILE A 45 -17.78 -15.56 0.97
CA ILE A 45 -16.71 -14.54 1.07
C ILE A 45 -15.35 -15.14 0.66
N ILE A 46 -15.19 -16.47 0.66
CA ILE A 46 -13.96 -17.15 0.23
C ILE A 46 -13.54 -16.76 -1.19
N TYR A 47 -14.48 -16.67 -2.13
CA TYR A 47 -14.17 -16.29 -3.51
C TYR A 47 -13.68 -14.84 -3.60
N LEU A 48 -14.35 -13.92 -2.88
CA LEU A 48 -13.93 -12.53 -2.77
C LEU A 48 -12.55 -12.41 -2.11
N ARG A 49 -12.30 -13.19 -1.05
CA ARG A 49 -11.00 -13.24 -0.37
C ARG A 49 -9.88 -13.64 -1.33
N TYR A 50 -10.09 -14.63 -2.20
CA TYR A 50 -9.05 -15.05 -3.14
C TYR A 50 -8.74 -13.97 -4.17
N ILE A 51 -9.76 -13.31 -4.72
CA ILE A 51 -9.57 -12.24 -5.70
C ILE A 51 -8.90 -11.03 -5.05
N LEU A 52 -9.49 -10.50 -3.97
CA LEU A 52 -9.00 -9.31 -3.28
C LEU A 52 -7.66 -9.54 -2.59
N GLY A 53 -7.46 -10.71 -1.99
CA GLY A 53 -6.20 -11.12 -1.39
C GLY A 53 -5.10 -11.21 -2.43
N SER A 54 -5.36 -11.82 -3.60
CA SER A 54 -4.37 -11.88 -4.68
C SER A 54 -4.00 -10.49 -5.20
N ILE A 55 -4.99 -9.63 -5.47
CA ILE A 55 -4.73 -8.25 -5.92
C ILE A 55 -3.92 -7.49 -4.85
N SER A 56 -4.31 -7.61 -3.59
CA SER A 56 -3.63 -6.95 -2.48
C SER A 56 -2.18 -7.40 -2.35
N VAL A 57 -1.93 -8.71 -2.41
CA VAL A 57 -0.58 -9.27 -2.28
C VAL A 57 0.27 -8.96 -3.53
N LEU A 58 -0.30 -9.00 -4.73
CA LEU A 58 0.45 -8.85 -5.98
C LEU A 58 0.65 -7.39 -6.43
N PHE A 59 -0.07 -6.43 -5.83
CA PHE A 59 -0.02 -5.04 -6.26
C PHE A 59 0.25 -4.06 -5.12
N LEU A 60 -0.45 -4.17 -3.97
CA LEU A 60 -0.40 -3.12 -2.94
C LEU A 60 1.00 -2.87 -2.37
N PRO A 61 1.78 -3.87 -1.92
CA PRO A 61 3.06 -3.58 -1.28
C PRO A 61 4.07 -2.99 -2.27
N GLY A 62 4.03 -3.39 -3.55
CA GLY A 62 4.83 -2.75 -4.59
C GLY A 62 4.34 -1.35 -4.96
N TYR A 63 3.03 -1.11 -4.96
CA TYR A 63 2.43 0.20 -5.24
C TYR A 63 2.83 1.25 -4.20
N VAL A 64 2.65 0.96 -2.90
CA VAL A 64 3.06 1.89 -1.84
C VAL A 64 4.57 2.10 -1.80
N LEU A 65 5.36 1.10 -2.20
CA LEU A 65 6.81 1.23 -2.30
C LEU A 65 7.22 2.15 -3.45
N ILE A 66 6.54 2.09 -4.61
CA ILE A 66 6.79 3.04 -5.70
C ILE A 66 6.38 4.45 -5.32
N GLU A 67 5.22 4.63 -4.68
CA GLU A 67 4.80 5.94 -4.17
C GLU A 67 5.79 6.49 -3.12
N ALA A 68 6.42 5.59 -2.35
CA ALA A 68 7.50 5.95 -1.43
C ALA A 68 8.80 6.28 -2.15
N LEU A 69 9.21 5.52 -3.18
CA LEU A 69 10.49 5.69 -3.88
C LEU A 69 10.49 6.86 -4.87
N TYR A 70 9.43 6.97 -5.66
CA TYR A 70 9.21 7.95 -6.72
C TYR A 70 7.94 8.79 -6.45
N PRO A 71 7.99 9.66 -5.43
CA PRO A 71 6.84 10.47 -5.01
C PRO A 71 6.40 11.52 -6.04
N LYS A 72 7.22 11.84 -7.06
CA LYS A 72 6.84 12.79 -8.11
C LYS A 72 6.14 12.06 -9.25
N GLU A 73 5.05 12.63 -9.72
CA GLU A 73 4.27 12.08 -10.85
C GLU A 73 5.01 12.12 -12.19
N GLN A 74 6.04 12.97 -12.30
CA GLN A 74 6.82 13.16 -13.52
C GLN A 74 7.96 12.14 -13.68
N ASP A 75 8.28 11.39 -12.61
CA ASP A 75 9.44 10.49 -12.60
C ASP A 75 9.16 9.19 -13.38
N LEU A 76 7.90 8.79 -13.50
CA LEU A 76 7.48 7.53 -14.13
C LEU A 76 6.17 7.72 -14.90
N SER A 77 6.09 7.15 -16.10
CA SER A 77 4.81 7.04 -16.80
C SER A 77 3.85 6.11 -16.06
N SER A 78 2.53 6.25 -16.30
CA SER A 78 1.51 5.42 -15.65
C SER A 78 1.72 3.92 -15.88
N LEU A 79 2.20 3.54 -17.08
CA LEU A 79 2.48 2.14 -17.41
C LEU A 79 3.73 1.62 -16.70
N GLU A 80 4.80 2.41 -16.63
CA GLU A 80 6.01 2.06 -15.88
C GLU A 80 5.73 1.91 -14.39
N ARG A 81 4.94 2.85 -13.81
CA ARG A 81 4.52 2.76 -12.41
C ARG A 81 3.76 1.46 -12.14
N LEU A 82 2.86 1.07 -13.04
CA LEU A 82 2.12 -0.18 -12.94
C LEU A 82 3.05 -1.39 -13.05
N ALA A 83 3.91 -1.45 -14.07
CA ALA A 83 4.85 -2.56 -14.25
C ALA A 83 5.80 -2.71 -13.06
N LEU A 84 6.37 -1.61 -12.57
CA LEU A 84 7.28 -1.60 -11.43
C LEU A 84 6.56 -1.97 -10.12
N SER A 85 5.32 -1.54 -9.93
CA SER A 85 4.55 -1.93 -8.74
C SER A 85 4.34 -3.44 -8.67
N ILE A 86 3.98 -4.07 -9.80
CA ILE A 86 3.84 -5.53 -9.85
C ILE A 86 5.18 -6.22 -9.61
N GLY A 87 6.24 -5.77 -10.30
CA GLY A 87 7.59 -6.33 -10.15
C GLY A 87 8.13 -6.23 -8.71
N LEU A 88 7.94 -5.09 -8.05
CA LEU A 88 8.34 -4.89 -6.66
C LEU A 88 7.49 -5.72 -5.69
N SER A 89 6.20 -5.88 -5.96
CA SER A 89 5.35 -6.75 -5.14
C SER A 89 5.85 -8.20 -5.17
N LEU A 90 6.16 -8.70 -6.38
CA LEU A 90 6.72 -10.04 -6.58
C LEU A 90 8.10 -10.21 -5.95
N ALA A 91 8.87 -9.14 -5.74
CA ALA A 91 10.13 -9.20 -5.01
C ALA A 91 9.92 -9.15 -3.49
N VAL A 92 9.08 -8.22 -3.01
CA VAL A 92 8.90 -7.91 -1.59
C VAL A 92 8.11 -9.00 -0.86
N VAL A 93 7.04 -9.52 -1.46
CA VAL A 93 6.17 -10.51 -0.79
C VAL A 93 6.93 -11.79 -0.44
N PRO A 94 7.66 -12.45 -1.36
CA PRO A 94 8.45 -13.62 -1.01
C PRO A 94 9.55 -13.30 -0.01
N LEU A 95 10.17 -12.11 -0.12
CA LEU A 95 11.20 -11.69 0.84
C LEU A 95 10.63 -11.58 2.26
N ILE A 96 9.44 -10.98 2.43
CA ILE A 96 8.73 -10.94 3.71
C ILE A 96 8.37 -12.35 4.18
N GLY A 97 7.91 -13.22 3.27
CA GLY A 97 7.61 -14.62 3.58
C GLY A 97 8.83 -15.40 4.08
N LEU A 98 10.00 -15.18 3.45
CA LEU A 98 11.27 -15.76 3.88
C LEU A 98 11.71 -15.22 5.24
N LEU A 99 11.59 -13.92 5.48
CA LEU A 99 11.89 -13.32 6.78
C LEU A 99 10.99 -13.90 7.87
N LEU A 100 9.70 -14.08 7.57
CA LEU A 100 8.74 -14.68 8.51
C LEU A 100 9.04 -16.14 8.82
N ASN A 101 9.72 -16.87 7.94
CA ASN A 101 10.15 -18.24 8.22
C ASN A 101 11.12 -18.30 9.42
N TYR A 102 11.91 -17.25 9.64
CA TYR A 102 12.81 -17.13 10.79
C TYR A 102 12.13 -16.59 12.05
N THR A 103 10.84 -16.21 11.98
CA THR A 103 10.09 -15.75 13.15
C THR A 103 9.40 -16.91 13.86
N PRO A 104 9.21 -16.84 15.19
CA PRO A 104 8.57 -17.91 15.97
C PRO A 104 7.12 -18.20 15.54
N TRP A 105 6.46 -17.26 14.86
CA TRP A 105 5.11 -17.46 14.32
C TRP A 105 5.07 -18.29 13.02
N GLY A 106 6.18 -18.41 12.29
CA GLY A 106 6.30 -19.14 11.03
C GLY A 106 5.46 -18.57 9.87
N ILE A 107 5.39 -19.34 8.77
CA ILE A 107 4.60 -18.99 7.56
C ILE A 107 3.12 -19.34 7.78
N ARG A 108 2.45 -18.59 8.67
CA ARG A 108 0.99 -18.63 8.86
C ARG A 108 0.34 -17.47 8.13
N LEU A 109 -0.92 -17.66 7.72
CA LEU A 109 -1.70 -16.60 7.06
C LEU A 109 -1.75 -15.33 7.91
N GLU A 110 -1.96 -15.47 9.23
CA GLU A 110 -2.01 -14.36 10.17
C GLU A 110 -0.69 -13.56 10.22
N SER A 111 0.45 -14.26 10.27
CA SER A 111 1.77 -13.63 10.30
C SER A 111 2.07 -12.88 8.99
N VAL A 112 1.76 -13.50 7.85
CA VAL A 112 1.96 -12.90 6.52
C VAL A 112 1.07 -11.67 6.35
N LEU A 113 -0.22 -11.80 6.69
CA LEU A 113 -1.17 -10.69 6.61
C LEU A 113 -0.73 -9.52 7.49
N THR A 114 -0.40 -9.79 8.76
CA THR A 114 0.04 -8.77 9.72
C THR A 114 1.29 -8.05 9.24
N SER A 115 2.28 -8.80 8.75
CA SER A 115 3.54 -8.23 8.26
C SER A 115 3.35 -7.38 7.02
N LEU A 116 2.53 -7.84 6.07
CA LEU A 116 2.18 -7.06 4.88
C LEU A 116 1.42 -5.80 5.25
N THR A 117 0.46 -5.87 6.18
CA THR A 117 -0.28 -4.69 6.65
C THR A 117 0.65 -3.67 7.31
N ILE A 118 1.57 -4.12 8.18
CA ILE A 118 2.57 -3.25 8.80
C ILE A 118 3.47 -2.62 7.74
N PHE A 119 3.96 -3.41 6.79
CA PHE A 119 4.79 -2.92 5.69
C PHE A 119 4.06 -1.85 4.87
N ILE A 120 2.81 -2.12 4.48
CA ILE A 120 1.97 -1.19 3.73
C ILE A 120 1.76 0.11 4.51
N ALA A 121 1.44 0.02 5.81
CA ALA A 121 1.23 1.18 6.66
C ALA A 121 2.50 2.04 6.78
N ILE A 122 3.66 1.42 7.04
CA ILE A 122 4.95 2.13 7.13
C ILE A 122 5.28 2.81 5.81
N MET A 123 5.19 2.09 4.69
CA MET A 123 5.52 2.64 3.37
C MET A 123 4.55 3.76 2.97
N ALA A 124 3.25 3.63 3.30
CA ALA A 124 2.29 4.69 3.08
C ALA A 124 2.64 5.96 3.86
N ILE A 125 3.06 5.83 5.13
CA ILE A 125 3.50 6.98 5.94
C ILE A 125 4.76 7.62 5.32
N VAL A 126 5.75 6.81 4.94
CA VAL A 126 7.00 7.28 4.32
C VAL A 126 6.71 8.02 2.99
N ALA A 127 5.83 7.47 2.16
CA ALA A 127 5.43 8.08 0.89
C ALA A 127 4.76 9.44 1.09
N ASN A 128 3.81 9.54 2.02
CA ASN A 128 3.16 10.82 2.32
C ASN A 128 4.15 11.84 2.87
N TYR A 129 5.03 11.42 3.77
CA TYR A 129 6.08 12.30 4.30
C TYR A 129 6.99 12.82 3.18
N ARG A 130 7.41 11.96 2.25
CA ARG A 130 8.23 12.37 1.09
C ARG A 130 7.48 13.30 0.14
N LYS A 131 6.20 13.04 -0.15
CA LYS A 131 5.36 13.92 -0.98
C LYS A 131 5.18 15.30 -0.33
N TYR A 132 4.94 15.34 0.98
CA TYR A 132 4.86 16.59 1.74
C TYR A 132 6.16 17.40 1.70
N GLN A 133 7.31 16.74 1.90
CA GLN A 133 8.63 17.39 1.81
C GLN A 133 8.91 17.99 0.43
N ILE A 134 8.46 17.32 -0.64
CA ILE A 134 8.61 17.83 -2.02
C ILE A 134 7.71 19.04 -2.26
N LEU A 135 6.47 19.00 -1.77
CA LEU A 135 5.54 20.13 -1.87
C LEU A 135 6.09 21.35 -1.11
N LYS A 136 6.58 21.16 0.13
CA LYS A 136 7.16 22.24 0.94
C LYS A 136 8.39 22.89 0.29
N LYS A 137 9.24 22.12 -0.40
CA LYS A 137 10.41 22.65 -1.12
C LYS A 137 10.07 23.41 -2.40
N ARG A 138 8.84 23.29 -2.90
CA ARG A 138 8.38 23.92 -4.15
C ARG A 138 7.67 25.26 -3.93
N VAL A 139 7.34 25.58 -2.66
CA VAL A 139 6.82 26.87 -2.19
C VAL A 139 7.99 27.72 -1.72
#